data_AF-A0A958VTM2-F1
#
_entry.id   AF-A0A958VTM2-F1
#
_cell.length_a   1.000
_cell.length_b   1.000
_cell.length_c   1.000
_cell.angle_alpha   90.00
_cell.angle_beta   90.00
_cell.angle_gamma   90.00
#
_symmetry.space_group_name_H-M   'P 1'
#
loop_
_entity.id
_entity.type
_entity.pdbx_description
1 polymer ?
#
loop_
_entity_poly.entity_id
_entity_poly.type
_entity_poly.pdbx_seq_one_letter_code
_entity_poly.pdbx_strand_id
1 'polypeptide(L)'
;MKKVNALSSRLSEVLLNGRWIANTNIKEQIESVTWEQAIQKVGSLNTIAALTYHINYYLGGIINVFKGGDLEIRDKYSFDLPPIRSEENWRALVASYLANANTFIDCVGKIEESKLSEPFVDEKRVGYNTCNLELMSTQLMPDLKFYHDQGGIIEGVEGMKEAMKANICADPKNKVLREAVPGTFKIYLLKNGDETYGAVASGDHFFSNSYDGAPWHKNSTAKFTSLWLLKDGKWQMQTIFSFAHKDME
;
A
#
# COMPACT_ATOMS: atom_id res chain seq x y z
N MET A 1 25.43 -6.99 17.25
CA MET A 1 24.77 -5.84 16.59
C MET A 1 23.38 -6.28 16.16
N LYS A 2 22.32 -5.57 16.52
CA LYS A 2 20.95 -5.90 16.05
C LYS A 2 20.90 -5.82 14.52
N LYS A 3 20.18 -6.73 13.84
CA LYS A 3 20.10 -6.75 12.37
C LYS A 3 19.60 -5.42 11.81
N VAL A 4 18.66 -4.81 12.51
CA VAL A 4 18.08 -3.50 12.20
C VAL A 4 19.15 -2.38 12.12
N ASN A 5 20.09 -2.36 13.07
CA ASN A 5 21.17 -1.38 13.07
C ASN A 5 22.14 -1.60 11.90
N ALA A 6 22.40 -2.85 11.54
CA ALA A 6 23.21 -3.20 10.38
C ALA A 6 22.55 -2.69 9.08
N LEU A 7 21.24 -2.91 8.92
CA LEU A 7 20.47 -2.43 7.77
C LEU A 7 20.45 -0.91 7.68
N SER A 8 20.14 -0.21 8.77
CA SER A 8 20.15 1.26 8.81
C SER A 8 21.54 1.82 8.46
N SER A 9 22.61 1.20 8.95
CA SER A 9 23.99 1.55 8.58
C SER A 9 24.28 1.34 7.08
N ARG A 10 23.86 0.20 6.49
CA ARG A 10 24.04 -0.05 5.05
C ARG A 10 23.24 0.94 4.18
N LEU A 11 22.04 1.30 4.61
CA LEU A 11 21.24 2.34 3.93
C LEU A 11 21.93 3.71 4.00
N SER A 12 22.46 4.08 5.17
CA SER A 12 23.23 5.32 5.32
C SER A 12 24.45 5.34 4.40
N GLU A 13 25.15 4.20 4.28
CA GLU A 13 26.31 4.08 3.40
C GLU A 13 25.95 4.36 1.93
N VAL A 14 24.86 3.77 1.42
CA VAL A 14 24.49 3.93 0.00
C VAL A 14 23.85 5.28 -0.29
N LEU A 15 22.95 5.73 0.59
CA LEU A 15 22.13 6.91 0.31
C LEU A 15 22.87 8.21 0.62
N LEU A 16 23.76 8.22 1.63
CA LEU A 16 24.26 9.47 2.23
C LEU A 16 25.77 9.60 2.39
N ASN A 17 26.48 8.62 2.96
CA ASN A 17 27.84 8.88 3.49
C ASN A 17 28.86 7.75 3.37
N GLY A 18 28.50 6.62 2.78
CA GLY A 18 29.39 5.49 2.61
C GLY A 18 30.20 5.58 1.33
N ARG A 19 31.27 4.78 1.28
CA ARG A 19 32.05 4.50 0.07
C ARG A 19 32.26 3.01 -0.15
N TRP A 20 31.60 2.17 0.66
CA TRP A 20 31.77 0.73 0.56
C TRP A 20 31.23 0.19 -0.77
N ILE A 21 30.15 0.77 -1.29
CA ILE A 21 29.59 0.44 -2.61
C ILE A 21 30.14 1.43 -3.64
N ALA A 22 30.79 0.91 -4.69
CA ALA A 22 31.27 1.70 -5.83
C ALA A 22 32.17 2.92 -5.49
N ASN A 23 32.78 2.94 -4.30
CA ASN A 23 33.59 4.06 -3.80
C ASN A 23 32.86 5.42 -3.70
N THR A 24 31.52 5.41 -3.68
CA THR A 24 30.68 6.61 -3.60
C THR A 24 29.32 6.33 -2.95
N ASN A 25 28.46 7.34 -2.91
CA ASN A 25 27.06 7.27 -2.46
C ASN A 25 26.20 8.21 -3.31
N ILE A 26 24.88 8.04 -3.24
CA ILE A 26 23.96 8.83 -4.07
C ILE A 26 24.07 10.33 -3.77
N LYS A 27 24.11 10.72 -2.48
CA LYS A 27 24.26 12.13 -2.07
C LYS A 27 25.45 12.80 -2.76
N GLU A 28 26.63 12.19 -2.68
CA GLU A 28 27.86 12.72 -3.28
C GLU A 28 27.68 12.96 -4.79
N GLN A 29 27.08 12.00 -5.50
CA GLN A 29 26.86 12.12 -6.94
C GLN A 29 25.85 13.23 -7.27
N ILE A 30 24.68 13.25 -6.64
CA ILE A 30 23.63 14.24 -6.97
C ILE A 30 23.98 15.65 -6.52
N GLU A 31 24.77 15.84 -5.45
CA GLU A 31 25.21 17.16 -5.01
C GLU A 31 26.24 17.79 -5.96
N SER A 32 27.08 16.97 -6.59
CA SER A 32 28.13 17.40 -7.53
C SER A 32 27.64 17.72 -8.95
N VAL A 33 26.41 17.32 -9.28
CA VAL A 33 25.82 17.44 -10.62
C VAL A 33 25.03 18.75 -10.74
N THR A 34 25.22 19.48 -11.85
CA THR A 34 24.40 20.68 -12.16
C THR A 34 23.02 20.30 -12.66
N TRP A 35 22.04 21.21 -12.59
CA TRP A 35 20.70 20.90 -13.11
C TRP A 35 20.69 20.58 -14.62
N GLU A 36 21.55 21.20 -15.44
CA GLU A 36 21.67 20.89 -16.87
C GLU A 36 22.18 19.46 -17.10
N GLN A 37 23.20 19.06 -16.33
CA GLN A 37 23.69 17.69 -16.34
C GLN A 37 22.62 16.71 -15.83
N ALA A 38 21.86 17.10 -14.81
CA ALA A 38 20.83 16.26 -14.22
C ALA A 38 19.71 15.91 -15.21
N ILE A 39 19.34 16.85 -16.09
CA ILE A 39 18.30 16.66 -17.11
C ILE A 39 18.83 16.12 -18.44
N GLN A 40 20.16 16.02 -18.62
CA GLN A 40 20.74 15.53 -19.86
C GLN A 40 20.32 14.08 -20.13
N LYS A 41 19.67 13.87 -21.27
CA LYS A 41 19.28 12.53 -21.75
C LYS A 41 20.43 11.93 -22.56
N VAL A 42 20.76 10.66 -22.29
CA VAL A 42 21.77 9.89 -23.04
C VAL A 42 21.08 8.71 -23.70
N GLY A 43 20.83 8.82 -25.01
CA GLY A 43 20.10 7.80 -25.77
C GLY A 43 18.72 7.50 -25.14
N SER A 44 18.45 6.22 -24.88
CA SER A 44 17.22 5.76 -24.25
C SER A 44 17.25 5.77 -22.71
N LEU A 45 18.40 6.03 -22.08
CA LEU A 45 18.58 5.92 -20.62
C LEU A 45 17.84 7.02 -19.85
N ASN A 46 17.35 6.72 -18.65
CA ASN A 46 16.77 7.72 -17.76
C ASN A 46 17.79 8.81 -17.40
N THR A 47 17.31 10.04 -17.21
CA THR A 47 18.15 11.15 -16.76
C THR A 47 18.49 10.98 -15.27
N ILE A 48 19.55 11.64 -14.79
CA ILE A 48 19.91 11.61 -13.36
C ILE A 48 18.76 12.18 -12.51
N ALA A 49 18.11 13.25 -12.99
CA ALA A 49 16.96 13.82 -12.31
C ALA A 49 15.79 12.82 -12.21
N ALA A 50 15.48 12.09 -13.30
CA ALA A 50 14.41 11.09 -13.31
C ALA A 50 14.71 9.93 -12.33
N LEU A 51 15.95 9.45 -12.29
CA LEU A 51 16.36 8.39 -11.35
C LEU A 51 16.34 8.88 -9.90
N THR A 52 16.80 10.11 -9.64
CA THR A 52 16.78 10.71 -8.30
C THR A 52 15.34 10.87 -7.79
N TYR A 53 14.45 11.35 -8.65
CA TYR A 53 13.02 11.44 -8.36
C TYR A 53 12.40 10.08 -8.08
N HIS A 54 12.68 9.09 -8.94
CA HIS A 54 12.18 7.73 -8.79
C HIS A 54 12.54 7.14 -7.43
N ILE A 55 13.80 7.22 -7.02
CA ILE A 55 14.23 6.71 -5.70
C ILE A 55 13.55 7.51 -4.59
N ASN A 56 13.50 8.84 -4.70
CA ASN A 56 12.85 9.69 -3.70
C ASN A 56 11.35 9.41 -3.54
N TYR A 57 10.66 9.08 -4.63
CA TYR A 57 9.24 8.73 -4.66
C TYR A 57 8.95 7.50 -3.78
N TYR A 58 9.76 6.43 -3.91
CA TYR A 58 9.64 5.25 -3.05
C TYR A 58 10.00 5.54 -1.60
N LEU A 59 11.06 6.33 -1.35
CA LEU A 59 11.41 6.73 0.02
C LEU A 59 10.22 7.45 0.68
N GLY A 60 9.62 8.44 0.03
CA GLY A 60 8.46 9.15 0.52
C GLY A 60 7.26 8.23 0.82
N GLY A 61 6.94 7.33 -0.12
CA GLY A 61 5.82 6.39 0.06
C GLY A 61 6.04 5.40 1.21
N ILE A 62 7.24 4.85 1.33
CA ILE A 62 7.57 3.89 2.40
C ILE A 62 7.61 4.60 3.77
N ILE A 63 8.10 5.84 3.82
CA ILE A 63 8.06 6.67 5.04
C ILE A 63 6.62 6.92 5.49
N ASN A 64 5.68 7.12 4.56
CA ASN A 64 4.26 7.26 4.91
C ASN A 64 3.73 6.04 5.67
N VAL A 65 4.08 4.84 5.20
CA VAL A 65 3.74 3.57 5.88
C VAL A 65 4.37 3.49 7.27
N PHE A 66 5.64 3.85 7.41
CA PHE A 66 6.29 3.91 8.72
C PHE A 66 5.65 4.88 9.70
N LYS A 67 5.00 5.94 9.20
CA LYS A 67 4.25 6.92 9.99
C LYS A 67 2.80 6.50 10.26
N GLY A 68 2.40 5.30 9.83
CA GLY A 68 1.06 4.75 10.03
C GLY A 68 0.05 5.10 8.93
N GLY A 69 0.49 5.70 7.82
CA GLY A 69 -0.34 5.92 6.63
C GLY A 69 -0.35 4.71 5.68
N ASP A 70 -1.14 4.81 4.60
CA ASP A 70 -1.26 3.75 3.60
C ASP A 70 -0.09 3.72 2.59
N LEU A 71 0.11 2.57 1.93
CA LEU A 71 1.01 2.45 0.78
C LEU A 71 0.30 2.93 -0.51
N GLU A 72 0.39 4.23 -0.75
CA GLU A 72 -0.30 4.90 -1.86
C GLU A 72 0.51 4.93 -3.16
N ILE A 73 1.82 4.72 -3.08
CA ILE A 73 2.70 4.78 -4.25
C ILE A 73 2.34 3.71 -5.30
N ARG A 74 2.57 4.06 -6.57
CA ARG A 74 2.35 3.19 -7.73
C ARG A 74 3.48 3.39 -8.73
N ASP A 75 4.03 2.30 -9.24
CA ASP A 75 5.16 2.31 -10.17
C ASP A 75 4.94 3.22 -11.38
N LYS A 76 3.69 3.30 -11.89
CA LYS A 76 3.33 4.16 -13.02
C LYS A 76 3.60 5.66 -12.79
N TYR A 77 3.61 6.10 -11.53
CA TYR A 77 3.85 7.51 -11.17
C TYR A 77 5.29 7.77 -10.72
N SER A 78 6.11 6.72 -10.60
CA SER A 78 7.49 6.83 -10.08
C SER A 78 8.45 7.54 -11.03
N PHE A 79 8.00 7.93 -12.22
CA PHE A 79 8.75 8.75 -13.17
C PHE A 79 8.02 10.05 -13.55
N ASP A 80 6.96 10.43 -12.83
CA ASP A 80 6.21 11.68 -13.03
C ASP A 80 6.95 12.90 -12.43
N LEU A 81 8.23 13.02 -12.80
CA LEU A 81 9.11 14.10 -12.38
C LEU A 81 8.59 15.46 -12.88
N PRO A 82 8.29 16.42 -11.99
CA PRO A 82 8.04 17.80 -12.41
C PRO A 82 9.24 18.38 -13.19
N PRO A 83 9.01 19.20 -14.24
CA PRO A 83 10.09 19.73 -15.05
C PRO A 83 11.15 20.48 -14.23
N ILE A 84 12.42 20.08 -14.37
CA ILE A 84 13.56 20.79 -13.78
C ILE A 84 14.05 21.81 -14.79
N ARG A 85 13.83 23.10 -14.51
CA ARG A 85 14.18 24.21 -15.41
C ARG A 85 15.21 25.19 -14.82
N SER A 86 15.66 24.92 -13.60
CA SER A 86 16.59 25.78 -12.88
C SER A 86 17.36 24.98 -11.83
N GLU A 87 18.47 25.57 -11.38
CA GLU A 87 19.24 25.08 -10.24
C GLU A 87 18.37 24.98 -8.97
N GLU A 88 17.45 25.92 -8.77
CA GLU A 88 16.50 25.89 -7.66
C GLU A 88 15.61 24.65 -7.69
N ASN A 89 15.06 24.28 -8.86
CA ASN A 89 14.24 23.08 -8.99
C ASN A 89 15.06 21.82 -8.68
N TRP A 90 16.29 21.75 -9.17
CA TRP A 90 17.18 20.61 -8.92
C TRP A 90 17.55 20.50 -7.44
N ARG A 91 17.96 21.60 -6.82
CA ARG A 91 18.33 21.64 -5.40
C ARG A 91 17.13 21.33 -4.50
N ALA A 92 15.92 21.72 -4.87
CA ALA A 92 14.71 21.32 -4.15
C ALA A 92 14.49 19.79 -4.18
N LEU A 93 14.68 19.15 -5.34
CA LEU A 93 14.61 17.70 -5.46
C LEU A 93 15.70 16.99 -4.64
N VAL A 94 16.95 17.46 -4.73
CA VAL A 94 18.07 16.93 -3.93
C VAL A 94 17.79 17.09 -2.44
N ALA A 95 17.33 18.26 -1.98
CA ALA A 95 17.01 18.50 -0.57
C ALA A 95 15.88 17.57 -0.08
N SER A 96 14.82 17.39 -0.89
CA SER A 96 13.74 16.44 -0.59
C SER A 96 14.26 15.01 -0.48
N TYR A 97 15.10 14.58 -1.43
CA TYR A 97 15.75 13.27 -1.41
C TYR A 97 16.55 13.07 -0.12
N LEU A 98 17.39 14.02 0.27
CA LEU A 98 18.22 13.92 1.47
C LEU A 98 17.37 13.87 2.75
N ALA A 99 16.31 14.67 2.83
CA ALA A 99 15.40 14.66 3.97
C ALA A 99 14.68 13.31 4.11
N ASN A 100 14.18 12.77 2.99
CA ASN A 100 13.52 11.46 2.97
C ASN A 100 14.51 10.34 3.26
N ALA A 101 15.71 10.35 2.68
CA ALA A 101 16.74 9.35 2.95
C ALA A 101 17.09 9.27 4.45
N ASN A 102 17.32 10.42 5.10
CA ASN A 102 17.57 10.47 6.55
C ASN A 102 16.39 9.91 7.35
N THR A 103 15.16 10.36 7.02
CA THR A 103 13.95 9.88 7.70
C THR A 103 13.75 8.38 7.55
N PHE A 104 13.97 7.84 6.35
CA PHE A 104 13.86 6.41 6.07
C PHE A 104 14.90 5.59 6.85
N ILE A 105 16.16 6.04 6.88
CA ILE A 105 17.23 5.40 7.66
C ILE A 105 16.87 5.35 9.14
N ASP A 106 16.31 6.45 9.68
CA ASP A 106 15.84 6.54 11.07
C ASP A 106 14.66 5.61 11.34
N CYS A 107 13.67 5.57 10.43
CA CYS A 107 12.52 4.66 10.53
C CYS A 107 12.98 3.21 10.58
N VAL A 108 13.84 2.81 9.62
CA VAL A 108 14.43 1.47 9.59
C VAL A 108 15.19 1.21 10.88
N GLY A 109 16.02 2.14 11.37
CA GLY A 109 16.79 1.96 12.61
C GLY A 109 15.96 1.77 13.88
N LYS A 110 14.67 2.15 13.86
CA LYS A 110 13.77 2.09 15.03
C LYS A 110 12.81 0.91 15.02
N ILE A 111 12.73 0.12 13.95
CA ILE A 111 11.82 -1.03 13.92
C ILE A 111 12.26 -2.12 14.90
N GLU A 112 11.29 -2.85 15.42
CA GLU A 112 11.56 -4.07 16.17
C GLU A 112 12.06 -5.15 15.22
N GLU A 113 13.06 -5.93 15.65
CA GLU A 113 13.71 -6.92 14.79
C GLU A 113 12.76 -8.05 14.36
N SER A 114 11.75 -8.37 15.17
CA SER A 114 10.66 -9.30 14.81
C SER A 114 9.89 -8.86 13.57
N LYS A 115 9.69 -7.54 13.40
CA LYS A 115 8.93 -6.98 12.28
C LYS A 115 9.66 -7.08 10.93
N LEU A 116 10.96 -7.37 10.91
CA LEU A 116 11.70 -7.58 9.66
C LEU A 116 11.21 -8.80 8.85
N SER A 117 10.56 -9.76 9.52
CA SER A 117 10.04 -10.97 8.88
C SER A 117 8.52 -10.95 8.69
N GLU A 118 7.86 -9.88 9.12
CA GLU A 118 6.43 -9.67 8.93
C GLU A 118 6.17 -8.97 7.59
N PRO A 119 4.99 -9.15 6.97
CA PRO A 119 4.58 -8.36 5.82
C PRO A 119 4.69 -6.85 6.14
N PHE A 120 5.40 -6.11 5.29
CA PHE A 120 5.64 -4.68 5.49
C PHE A 120 4.35 -3.85 5.45
N VAL A 121 3.41 -4.30 4.63
CA VAL A 121 2.04 -3.79 4.57
C VAL A 121 1.11 -4.98 4.74
N ASP A 122 0.03 -4.80 5.50
CA ASP A 122 -1.00 -5.83 5.61
C ASP A 122 -1.69 -5.99 4.24
N GLU A 123 -1.27 -7.00 3.46
CA GLU A 123 -1.82 -7.30 2.12
C GLU A 123 -3.35 -7.45 2.14
N LYS A 124 -3.93 -7.83 3.29
CA LYS A 124 -5.39 -7.99 3.46
C LYS A 124 -6.13 -6.65 3.52
N ARG A 125 -5.42 -5.53 3.69
CA ARG A 125 -6.01 -4.17 3.79
C ARG A 125 -5.95 -3.39 2.49
N VAL A 126 -5.13 -3.80 1.52
CA VAL A 126 -4.83 -2.95 0.35
C VAL A 126 -5.99 -2.90 -0.64
N GLY A 127 -6.66 -4.01 -0.95
CA GLY A 127 -7.70 -4.04 -1.99
C GLY A 127 -8.85 -3.04 -1.76
N TYR A 128 -9.66 -3.29 -0.73
CA TYR A 128 -10.83 -2.46 -0.40
C TYR A 128 -10.42 -1.06 0.09
N ASN A 129 -9.54 -0.96 1.11
CA ASN A 129 -9.27 0.32 1.77
C ASN A 129 -8.47 1.30 0.90
N THR A 130 -7.68 0.82 -0.08
CA THR A 130 -6.93 1.69 -1.00
C THR A 130 -7.56 1.81 -2.39
N CYS A 131 -8.78 1.29 -2.57
CA CYS A 131 -9.47 1.28 -3.86
C CYS A 131 -8.64 0.64 -5.00
N ASN A 132 -7.83 -0.36 -4.66
CA ASN A 132 -7.08 -1.14 -5.65
C ASN A 132 -7.97 -2.27 -6.19
N LEU A 133 -8.81 -1.90 -7.16
CA LEU A 133 -9.84 -2.77 -7.71
C LEU A 133 -9.26 -3.98 -8.45
N GLU A 134 -8.10 -3.85 -9.08
CA GLU A 134 -7.45 -4.97 -9.75
C GLU A 134 -6.95 -6.01 -8.75
N LEU A 135 -6.27 -5.57 -7.68
CA LEU A 135 -5.85 -6.45 -6.60
C LEU A 135 -7.05 -7.13 -5.93
N MET A 136 -8.09 -6.37 -5.59
CA MET A 136 -9.33 -6.90 -5.02
C MET A 136 -9.92 -7.99 -5.91
N SER A 137 -9.94 -7.78 -7.22
CA SER A 137 -10.56 -8.70 -8.18
C SER A 137 -9.83 -10.03 -8.31
N THR A 138 -8.52 -10.07 -8.02
CA THR A 138 -7.78 -11.35 -8.00
C THR A 138 -8.29 -12.33 -6.94
N GLN A 139 -8.93 -11.81 -5.88
CA GLN A 139 -9.48 -12.57 -4.76
C GLN A 139 -10.93 -13.01 -4.99
N LEU A 140 -11.54 -12.63 -6.12
CA LEU A 140 -12.95 -12.89 -6.42
C LEU A 140 -13.06 -13.95 -7.52
N MET A 141 -14.02 -14.86 -7.37
CA MET A 141 -14.36 -15.78 -8.45
C MET A 141 -15.21 -15.07 -9.53
N PRO A 142 -15.13 -15.49 -10.80
CA PRO A 142 -15.93 -14.90 -11.88
C PRO A 142 -17.44 -14.92 -11.60
N ASP A 143 -17.93 -15.96 -10.93
CA ASP A 143 -19.33 -16.19 -10.54
C ASP A 143 -19.66 -15.70 -9.12
N LEU A 144 -18.91 -14.73 -8.59
CA LEU A 144 -19.14 -14.13 -7.28
C LEU A 144 -20.60 -13.75 -7.06
N LYS A 145 -21.14 -14.05 -5.87
CA LYS A 145 -22.38 -13.46 -5.36
C LYS A 145 -22.13 -12.72 -4.06
N PHE A 146 -22.38 -11.42 -4.06
CA PHE A 146 -22.30 -10.58 -2.87
C PHE A 146 -23.70 -10.11 -2.46
N TYR A 147 -24.13 -10.56 -1.29
CA TYR A 147 -25.39 -10.17 -0.67
C TYR A 147 -25.14 -9.06 0.34
N HIS A 148 -25.67 -7.86 0.06
CA HIS A 148 -25.58 -6.70 0.94
C HIS A 148 -26.98 -6.29 1.41
N ASP A 149 -27.21 -6.26 2.72
CA ASP A 149 -28.54 -5.98 3.30
C ASP A 149 -29.08 -4.56 2.97
N GLN A 150 -28.20 -3.57 2.77
CA GLN A 150 -28.57 -2.22 2.35
C GLN A 150 -28.43 -1.96 0.84
N GLY A 151 -27.58 -2.72 0.14
CA GLY A 151 -27.18 -2.47 -1.25
C GLY A 151 -27.76 -3.44 -2.27
N GLY A 152 -28.46 -4.48 -1.82
CA GLY A 152 -28.98 -5.55 -2.67
C GLY A 152 -27.90 -6.56 -3.07
N ILE A 153 -28.14 -7.25 -4.18
CA ILE A 153 -27.26 -8.31 -4.69
C ILE A 153 -26.32 -7.72 -5.74
N ILE A 154 -25.03 -8.02 -5.59
CA ILE A 154 -24.00 -7.70 -6.58
C ILE A 154 -23.46 -9.03 -7.12
N GLU A 155 -23.47 -9.16 -8.45
CA GLU A 155 -23.05 -10.39 -9.13
C GLU A 155 -21.79 -10.16 -9.98
N GLY A 156 -20.88 -11.13 -9.90
CA GLY A 156 -19.63 -11.15 -10.66
C GLY A 156 -18.59 -10.12 -10.24
N VAL A 157 -17.40 -10.26 -10.81
CA VAL A 157 -16.26 -9.39 -10.55
C VAL A 157 -16.52 -7.96 -11.05
N GLU A 158 -17.09 -7.82 -12.25
CA GLU A 158 -17.35 -6.50 -12.84
C GLU A 158 -18.44 -5.74 -12.08
N GLY A 159 -19.53 -6.41 -11.67
CA GLY A 159 -20.55 -5.79 -10.82
C GLY A 159 -19.96 -5.29 -9.49
N MET A 160 -19.03 -6.05 -8.90
CA MET A 160 -18.31 -5.62 -7.70
C MET A 160 -17.40 -4.41 -7.96
N LYS A 161 -16.67 -4.37 -9.09
CA LYS A 161 -15.86 -3.22 -9.48
C LYS A 161 -16.71 -1.96 -9.67
N GLU A 162 -17.84 -2.08 -10.35
CA GLU A 162 -18.77 -0.98 -10.59
C GLU A 162 -19.38 -0.45 -9.29
N ALA A 163 -19.86 -1.35 -8.42
CA ALA A 163 -20.40 -0.97 -7.12
C ALA A 163 -19.36 -0.24 -6.25
N MET A 164 -18.11 -0.69 -6.24
CA MET A 164 -17.02 -0.02 -5.53
C MET A 164 -16.72 1.36 -6.11
N LYS A 165 -16.63 1.51 -7.43
CA LYS A 165 -16.38 2.80 -8.11
C LYS A 165 -17.49 3.82 -7.86
N ALA A 166 -18.75 3.37 -7.85
CA ALA A 166 -19.90 4.24 -7.65
C ALA A 166 -20.07 4.69 -6.19
N ASN A 167 -19.47 3.96 -5.23
CA ASN A 167 -19.66 4.21 -3.80
C ASN A 167 -18.31 4.46 -3.10
N ILE A 168 -17.71 3.41 -2.53
CA ILE A 168 -16.53 3.47 -1.64
C ILE A 168 -15.34 4.20 -2.28
N CYS A 169 -15.20 4.12 -3.60
CA CYS A 169 -14.08 4.66 -4.36
C CYS A 169 -14.44 5.86 -5.25
N ALA A 170 -15.62 6.44 -5.07
CA ALA A 170 -16.13 7.52 -5.93
C ALA A 170 -15.36 8.83 -5.75
N ASP A 171 -15.01 9.18 -4.51
CA ASP A 171 -14.35 10.45 -4.19
C ASP A 171 -13.04 10.20 -3.41
N PRO A 172 -11.86 10.57 -3.94
CA PRO A 172 -10.60 10.40 -3.24
C PRO A 172 -10.50 11.21 -1.93
N LYS A 173 -11.35 12.23 -1.73
CA LYS A 173 -11.42 13.00 -0.49
C LYS A 173 -12.30 12.37 0.58
N ASN A 174 -13.19 11.45 0.22
CA ASN A 174 -14.10 10.79 1.16
C ASN A 174 -13.68 9.33 1.29
N LYS A 175 -12.81 9.06 2.26
CA LYS A 175 -12.24 7.73 2.47
C LYS A 175 -13.10 6.94 3.45
N VAL A 176 -13.28 5.66 3.13
CA VAL A 176 -13.86 4.66 4.04
C VAL A 176 -12.80 3.62 4.36
N LEU A 177 -12.52 3.44 5.63
CA LEU A 177 -11.62 2.42 6.16
C LEU A 177 -12.45 1.29 6.76
N ARG A 178 -12.27 0.08 6.24
CA ARG A 178 -12.87 -1.14 6.78
C ARG A 178 -11.81 -1.96 7.52
N GLU A 179 -12.13 -2.33 8.75
CA GLU A 179 -11.27 -3.14 9.59
C GLU A 179 -12.07 -4.24 10.29
N ALA A 180 -11.46 -5.42 10.47
CA ALA A 180 -12.07 -6.48 11.26
C ALA A 180 -12.05 -6.11 12.75
N VAL A 181 -13.16 -6.32 13.45
CA VAL A 181 -13.24 -6.13 14.90
C VAL A 181 -12.35 -7.19 15.57
N PRO A 182 -11.36 -6.78 16.38
CA PRO A 182 -10.45 -7.72 17.02
C PRO A 182 -11.17 -8.83 17.81
N GLY A 183 -10.71 -10.06 17.66
CA GLY A 183 -11.28 -11.24 18.34
C GLY A 183 -12.58 -11.79 17.75
N THR A 184 -13.20 -11.11 16.77
CA THR A 184 -14.43 -11.60 16.12
C THR A 184 -14.17 -12.46 14.90
N PHE A 185 -13.02 -12.26 14.24
CA PHE A 185 -12.67 -12.94 13.01
C PHE A 185 -12.34 -14.42 13.24
N LYS A 186 -13.08 -15.28 12.55
CA LYS A 186 -12.94 -16.74 12.59
C LYS A 186 -12.87 -17.31 11.18
N ILE A 187 -12.05 -18.33 11.02
CA ILE A 187 -11.94 -19.12 9.79
C ILE A 187 -12.22 -20.58 10.13
N TYR A 188 -13.07 -21.21 9.33
CA TYR A 188 -13.37 -22.63 9.40
C TYR A 188 -13.02 -23.28 8.07
N LEU A 189 -12.09 -24.24 8.06
CA LEU A 189 -11.73 -24.96 6.84
C LEU A 189 -12.84 -25.93 6.44
N LEU A 190 -13.15 -25.97 5.15
CA LEU A 190 -14.04 -26.95 4.54
C LEU A 190 -13.19 -28.05 3.92
N LYS A 191 -13.43 -29.28 4.37
CA LYS A 191 -12.66 -30.46 3.97
C LYS A 191 -13.56 -31.54 3.40
N ASN A 192 -13.02 -32.30 2.45
CA ASN A 192 -13.57 -33.57 1.99
C ASN A 192 -12.53 -34.67 2.27
N GLY A 193 -12.71 -35.40 3.37
CA GLY A 193 -11.65 -36.23 3.93
C GLY A 193 -10.46 -35.38 4.40
N ASP A 194 -9.26 -35.70 3.92
CA ASP A 194 -8.04 -34.96 4.24
C ASP A 194 -7.81 -33.72 3.35
N GLU A 195 -8.56 -33.61 2.25
CA GLU A 195 -8.40 -32.52 1.29
C GLU A 195 -9.17 -31.27 1.73
N THR A 196 -8.48 -30.14 1.81
CA THR A 196 -9.10 -28.84 2.06
C THR A 196 -9.46 -28.19 0.73
N TYR A 197 -10.76 -28.01 0.48
CA TYR A 197 -11.25 -27.42 -0.78
C TYR A 197 -11.80 -26.01 -0.61
N GLY A 198 -12.04 -25.58 0.64
CA GLY A 198 -12.67 -24.31 0.93
C GLY A 198 -12.46 -23.83 2.35
N ALA A 199 -12.99 -22.64 2.64
CA ALA A 199 -13.03 -22.07 3.97
C ALA A 199 -14.23 -21.13 4.10
N VAL A 200 -14.83 -21.08 5.29
CA VAL A 200 -15.78 -20.04 5.67
C VAL A 200 -15.06 -19.08 6.59
N ALA A 201 -15.00 -17.81 6.20
CA ALA A 201 -14.47 -16.72 7.02
C ALA A 201 -15.64 -15.87 7.50
N SER A 202 -15.69 -15.55 8.80
CA SER A 202 -16.76 -14.75 9.38
C SER A 202 -16.24 -13.89 10.51
N GLY A 203 -16.91 -12.77 10.75
CA GLY A 203 -16.60 -11.87 11.85
C GLY A 203 -17.41 -10.60 11.71
N ASP A 204 -16.97 -9.58 12.44
CA ASP A 204 -17.55 -8.25 12.37
C ASP A 204 -16.52 -7.28 11.76
N HIS A 205 -17.00 -6.33 10.96
CA HIS A 205 -16.24 -5.17 10.51
C HIS A 205 -16.68 -3.93 11.29
N PHE A 206 -15.76 -3.01 11.51
CA PHE A 206 -16.09 -1.61 11.71
C PHE A 206 -15.64 -0.79 10.50
N PHE A 207 -16.38 0.29 10.27
CA PHE A 207 -16.11 1.26 9.22
C PHE A 207 -15.82 2.61 9.85
N SER A 208 -14.74 3.24 9.41
CA SER A 208 -14.40 4.61 9.76
C SER A 208 -14.37 5.47 8.50
N ASN A 209 -14.81 6.73 8.59
CA ASN A 209 -14.72 7.67 7.48
C ASN A 209 -13.76 8.80 7.80
N SER A 210 -13.12 9.32 6.75
CA SER A 210 -12.34 10.56 6.77
C SER A 210 -12.77 11.40 5.58
N TYR A 211 -13.06 12.68 5.84
CA TYR A 211 -13.53 13.64 4.84
C TYR A 211 -12.47 14.74 4.67
N ASP A 212 -11.96 14.90 3.45
CA ASP A 212 -10.93 15.89 3.08
C ASP A 212 -9.72 15.90 4.03
N GLY A 213 -9.29 14.71 4.47
CA GLY A 213 -8.15 14.53 5.37
C GLY A 213 -8.43 14.82 6.84
N ALA A 214 -9.70 15.01 7.23
CA ALA A 214 -10.10 15.09 8.62
C ALA A 214 -9.75 13.80 9.40
N PRO A 215 -9.61 13.86 10.73
CA PRO A 215 -9.41 12.67 11.55
C PRO A 215 -10.43 11.57 11.28
N TRP A 216 -10.02 10.32 11.43
CA TRP A 216 -10.92 9.18 11.24
C TRP A 216 -12.00 9.15 12.33
N HIS A 217 -13.24 9.04 11.89
CA HIS A 217 -14.40 8.85 12.75
C HIS A 217 -14.97 7.45 12.54
N LYS A 218 -15.14 6.69 13.62
CA LYS A 218 -15.81 5.38 13.57
C LYS A 218 -17.31 5.62 13.45
N ASN A 219 -17.91 5.05 12.41
CA ASN A 219 -19.27 5.41 12.02
C ASN A 219 -20.22 4.24 12.07
N SER A 220 -19.78 3.03 11.70
CA SER A 220 -20.70 1.90 11.62
C SER A 220 -20.00 0.55 11.80
N THR A 221 -20.81 -0.48 12.03
CA THR A 221 -20.39 -1.89 12.05
C THR A 221 -21.21 -2.69 11.07
N ALA A 222 -20.67 -3.84 10.63
CA ALA A 222 -21.43 -4.86 9.93
C ALA A 222 -20.91 -6.24 10.27
N LYS A 223 -21.77 -7.24 10.15
CA LYS A 223 -21.36 -8.64 10.17
C LYS A 223 -21.00 -9.08 8.77
N PHE A 224 -20.03 -9.97 8.66
CA PHE A 224 -19.74 -10.59 7.39
C PHE A 224 -19.56 -12.11 7.51
N THR A 225 -19.85 -12.78 6.41
CA THR A 225 -19.50 -14.18 6.20
C THR A 225 -19.12 -14.35 4.74
N SER A 226 -18.01 -15.01 4.44
CA SER A 226 -17.59 -15.30 3.08
C SER A 226 -17.19 -16.74 2.90
N LEU A 227 -17.62 -17.31 1.77
CA LEU A 227 -17.18 -18.61 1.28
C LEU A 227 -15.98 -18.40 0.37
N TRP A 228 -14.88 -19.01 0.75
CA TRP A 228 -13.65 -19.09 -0.02
C TRP A 228 -13.50 -20.50 -0.56
N LEU A 229 -13.13 -20.62 -1.84
CA LEU A 229 -12.77 -21.88 -2.48
C LEU A 229 -11.29 -21.87 -2.84
N LEU A 230 -10.63 -23.01 -2.68
CA LEU A 230 -9.27 -23.24 -3.12
C LEU A 230 -9.31 -23.89 -4.52
N LYS A 231 -9.01 -23.12 -5.56
CA LYS A 231 -8.93 -23.59 -6.95
C LYS A 231 -7.53 -23.35 -7.51
N ASP A 232 -6.92 -24.38 -8.08
CA ASP A 232 -5.57 -24.31 -8.67
C ASP A 232 -4.51 -23.70 -7.71
N GLY A 233 -4.62 -24.04 -6.43
CA GLY A 233 -3.74 -23.52 -5.36
C GLY A 233 -4.01 -22.06 -4.95
N LYS A 234 -5.09 -21.44 -5.45
CA LYS A 234 -5.47 -20.04 -5.14
C LYS A 234 -6.78 -19.97 -4.37
N TRP A 235 -6.78 -19.16 -3.32
CA TRP A 235 -7.98 -18.87 -2.53
C TRP A 235 -8.77 -17.72 -3.17
N GLN A 236 -10.04 -17.96 -3.47
CA GLN A 236 -10.94 -16.96 -4.05
C GLN A 236 -12.31 -17.01 -3.40
N MET A 237 -12.95 -15.85 -3.22
CA MET A 237 -14.30 -15.73 -2.69
C MET A 237 -15.34 -16.03 -3.77
N GLN A 238 -16.23 -16.97 -3.50
CA GLN A 238 -17.39 -17.25 -4.35
C GLN A 238 -18.65 -16.58 -3.82
N THR A 239 -18.77 -16.43 -2.51
CA THR A 239 -19.96 -15.84 -1.89
C THR A 239 -19.55 -14.95 -0.73
N ILE A 240 -20.17 -13.77 -0.65
CA ILE A 240 -19.96 -12.81 0.42
C ILE A 240 -21.34 -12.40 0.94
N PHE A 241 -21.48 -12.35 2.25
CA PHE A 241 -22.60 -11.73 2.96
C PHE A 241 -22.03 -10.56 3.76
N SER A 242 -22.58 -9.37 3.59
CA SER A 242 -22.35 -8.21 4.47
C SER A 242 -23.71 -7.74 4.94
N PHE A 243 -23.95 -7.83 6.24
CA PHE A 243 -25.30 -7.71 6.79
C PHE A 243 -25.29 -7.20 8.23
N ALA A 244 -26.48 -6.85 8.73
CA ALA A 244 -26.66 -6.21 10.03
C ALA A 244 -25.81 -4.94 10.16
N HIS A 245 -25.81 -4.11 9.11
CA HIS A 245 -25.17 -2.80 9.17
C HIS A 245 -25.85 -1.93 10.23
N LYS A 246 -25.06 -1.33 11.11
CA LYS A 246 -25.53 -0.47 12.20
C LYS A 246 -24.59 0.70 12.36
N ASP A 247 -25.15 1.91 12.38
CA ASP A 247 -24.41 3.09 12.78
C ASP A 247 -24.02 2.99 14.25
N MET A 248 -22.83 3.47 14.58
CA MET A 248 -22.40 3.66 15.96
C MET A 248 -22.95 5.00 16.43
N GLU A 249 -23.65 4.99 17.56
CA GLU A 249 -24.08 6.21 18.28
C GLU A 249 -22.89 6.97 18.87
#